data_AF-A0AAV0FDF9-F1
#
_entry.id   AF-A0AAV0FDF9-F1
#
_cell.length_a   1.000
_cell.length_b   1.000
_cell.length_c   1.000
_cell.angle_alpha   90.00
_cell.angle_beta   90.00
_cell.angle_gamma   90.00
#
_symmetry.space_group_name_H-M   'P 1'
#
loop_
_entity.id
_entity.type
_entity.pdbx_description
1 polymer ?
#
loop_
_entity_poly.entity_id
_entity_poly.type
_entity_poly.pdbx_seq_one_letter_code
_entity_poly.pdbx_strand_id
1 'polypeptide(L)'
;MASSSCLWPAGGPQASTPCSPEYSCSSYCLVSWGCLCHSSHTALPSGLGSGPGTPGVVALLGAHSVGRTHCVKLVHRLYPEVDPQLNPDHVPHMLKKCPDPIPDPKAVQYVRNDRGTPMKLDNNYYKNILENKGLMLVDHQLATDKRKKPFVKKMAKNQDYFFKQFSKAITILSENNPLTGSKGEIRKQCNLANKLH
;
A
#
# COMPACT_ATOMS: atom_id res chain seq x y z
N MET A 1 11.38 -8.00 8.51
CA MET A 1 11.56 -9.42 8.16
C MET A 1 10.39 -9.96 7.33
N ALA A 2 9.21 -10.23 7.88
CA ALA A 2 8.10 -10.84 7.12
C ALA A 2 7.70 -10.06 5.86
N SER A 3 7.58 -8.73 5.94
CA SER A 3 7.29 -7.89 4.78
C SER A 3 8.33 -8.06 3.68
N SER A 4 9.63 -7.98 3.98
CA SER A 4 10.72 -8.20 3.01
C SER A 4 10.70 -9.61 2.40
N SER A 5 10.42 -10.63 3.20
CA SER A 5 10.32 -12.02 2.75
C SER A 5 9.13 -12.27 1.82
N CYS A 6 8.07 -11.46 1.89
CA CYS A 6 6.94 -11.52 0.96
C CYS A 6 7.24 -10.83 -0.38
N LEU A 7 8.12 -9.83 -0.41
CA LEU A 7 8.43 -9.09 -1.64
C LEU A 7 9.23 -9.92 -2.63
N TRP A 8 10.23 -10.66 -2.14
CA TRP A 8 11.18 -11.40 -2.99
C TRP A 8 10.51 -12.50 -3.85
N PRO A 9 9.63 -13.37 -3.31
CA PRO A 9 8.89 -14.34 -4.12
C PRO A 9 7.93 -13.69 -5.14
N ALA A 10 7.47 -12.47 -4.87
CA ALA A 10 6.65 -11.70 -5.78
C ALA A 10 7.46 -10.93 -6.84
N GLY A 11 8.79 -11.11 -6.92
CA GLY A 11 9.66 -10.39 -7.85
C GLY A 11 10.00 -8.95 -7.44
N GLY A 12 9.67 -8.57 -6.21
CA GLY A 12 9.98 -7.27 -5.62
C GLY A 12 11.43 -7.14 -5.16
N PRO A 13 11.86 -5.92 -4.77
CA PRO A 13 13.24 -5.67 -4.40
C PRO A 13 13.57 -6.25 -3.03
N GLN A 14 14.85 -6.55 -2.83
CA GLN A 14 15.37 -6.78 -1.49
C GLN A 14 15.37 -5.44 -0.73
N ALA A 15 14.83 -5.47 0.48
CA ALA A 15 14.93 -4.39 1.43
C ALA A 15 15.57 -4.94 2.70
N SER A 16 16.74 -4.40 3.05
CA SER A 16 17.36 -4.66 4.35
C SER A 16 16.45 -4.12 5.43
N THR A 17 15.87 -5.01 6.23
CA THR A 17 15.19 -4.63 7.48
C THR A 17 16.15 -4.89 8.62
N PRO A 18 16.71 -3.86 9.26
CA PRO A 18 17.44 -4.08 10.50
C PRO A 18 16.47 -4.66 11.55
N CYS A 19 16.67 -5.92 11.96
CA CYS A 19 16.07 -6.49 13.16
C CYS A 19 17.23 -6.95 14.08
N SER A 20 17.58 -6.14 15.08
CA SER A 20 18.28 -6.50 16.30
C SER A 20 17.33 -7.25 17.27
N PRO A 21 17.87 -8.08 18.18
CA PRO A 21 17.09 -8.83 19.19
C PRO A 21 16.27 -7.95 20.13
N GLU A 22 16.63 -6.66 20.24
CA GLU A 22 16.01 -5.65 21.09
C GLU A 22 14.85 -4.90 20.42
N TYR A 23 14.67 -5.05 19.10
CA TYR A 23 13.49 -4.47 18.47
C TYR A 23 12.31 -5.38 18.74
N SER A 24 11.22 -4.80 19.23
CA SER A 24 9.92 -5.38 18.96
C SER A 24 9.79 -5.41 17.43
N CYS A 25 10.07 -6.55 16.77
CA CYS A 25 9.64 -6.80 15.39
C CYS A 25 8.11 -7.00 15.39
N SER A 26 7.40 -6.11 16.12
CA SER A 26 5.96 -5.95 16.11
C SER A 26 5.59 -5.71 14.67
N SER A 27 4.72 -6.56 14.17
CA SER A 27 4.18 -6.50 12.85
C SER A 27 3.59 -5.11 12.61
N TYR A 28 4.36 -4.21 12.01
CA TYR A 28 3.82 -3.19 11.13
C TYR A 28 3.31 -3.94 9.89
N CYS A 29 2.22 -4.70 10.11
CA CYS A 29 1.34 -5.13 9.06
C CYS A 29 0.95 -3.84 8.36
N LEU A 30 1.48 -3.65 7.15
CA LEU A 30 1.26 -2.53 6.23
C LEU A 30 0.11 -1.63 6.70
N VAL A 31 0.49 -0.61 7.47
CA VAL A 31 -0.30 0.57 7.84
C VAL A 31 -1.80 0.29 7.97
N SER A 32 -2.26 0.00 9.19
CA SER A 32 -3.66 0.26 9.54
C SER A 32 -4.02 1.68 9.08
N TRP A 33 -5.12 1.78 8.35
CA TRP A 33 -5.59 2.85 7.45
C TRP A 33 -5.59 4.31 7.97
N GLY A 34 -5.06 4.60 9.16
CA GLY A 34 -5.05 5.94 9.76
C GLY A 34 -3.92 6.86 9.32
N CYS A 35 -2.73 6.35 8.98
CA CYS A 35 -1.55 7.23 8.78
C CYS A 35 -1.35 7.76 7.36
N LEU A 36 -2.04 7.24 6.34
CA LEU A 36 -1.85 7.65 4.94
C LEU A 36 -3.11 8.19 4.25
N CYS A 37 -4.29 8.06 4.87
CA CYS A 37 -5.57 8.22 4.18
C CYS A 37 -6.39 9.47 4.56
N HIS A 38 -5.89 10.41 5.37
CA HIS A 38 -6.62 11.66 5.65
C HIS A 38 -5.97 12.86 4.96
N SER A 39 -6.63 13.29 3.88
CA SER A 39 -6.62 14.59 3.21
C SER A 39 -5.28 15.27 2.90
N SER A 40 -5.30 16.08 1.85
CA SER A 40 -4.18 16.73 1.16
C SER A 40 -3.24 17.63 1.99
N HIS A 41 -3.32 17.64 3.33
CA HIS A 41 -2.72 18.62 4.22
C HIS A 41 -2.26 18.08 5.60
N THR A 42 -1.87 16.82 5.73
CA THR A 42 -1.19 16.37 6.96
C THR A 42 0.32 16.38 6.76
N ALA A 43 0.95 17.48 7.20
CA ALA A 43 2.32 17.41 7.66
C ALA A 43 2.41 16.32 8.75
N LEU A 44 3.40 15.44 8.63
CA LEU A 44 3.73 14.48 9.69
C LEU A 44 3.88 15.23 11.02
N PRO A 45 3.42 14.67 12.15
CA PRO A 45 3.62 15.27 13.46
C PRO A 45 5.10 15.60 13.67
N SER A 46 5.36 16.81 14.20
CA SER A 46 6.66 17.49 14.32
C SER A 46 7.65 16.85 15.32
N GLY A 47 7.61 15.52 15.48
CA GLY A 47 8.51 14.76 16.36
C GLY A 47 8.98 13.43 15.77
N LEU A 48 8.74 13.18 14.48
CA LEU A 48 9.17 11.96 13.79
C LEU A 48 10.43 12.24 12.97
N GLY A 49 11.33 11.25 12.89
CA GLY A 49 12.39 11.24 11.87
C GLY A 49 11.78 11.51 10.49
N SER A 50 12.50 12.25 9.64
CA SER A 50 11.99 12.69 8.33
C SER A 50 11.40 11.50 7.56
N GLY A 51 10.08 11.52 7.32
CA GLY A 51 9.38 10.47 6.57
C GLY A 51 9.93 10.31 5.15
N PRO A 52 9.46 9.30 4.38
CA PRO A 52 10.09 8.88 3.13
C PRO A 52 10.01 9.88 1.96
N GLY A 53 9.49 11.10 2.19
CA GLY A 53 9.28 12.14 1.19
C GLY A 53 8.22 11.77 0.15
N THR A 54 7.89 12.71 -0.74
CA THR A 54 6.89 12.45 -1.80
C THR A 54 7.25 11.25 -2.69
N PRO A 55 8.50 11.07 -3.18
CA PRO A 55 8.84 9.90 -3.98
C PRO A 55 8.64 8.59 -3.22
N GLY A 56 9.00 8.54 -1.94
CA GLY A 56 8.85 7.34 -1.13
C GLY A 56 7.40 7.01 -0.80
N VAL A 57 6.55 8.02 -0.52
CA VAL A 57 5.09 7.80 -0.36
C VAL A 57 4.46 7.26 -1.65
N VAL A 58 4.83 7.81 -2.81
CA VAL A 58 4.36 7.31 -4.11
C VAL A 58 4.86 5.87 -4.34
N ALA A 59 6.09 5.56 -3.92
CA ALA A 59 6.64 4.21 -4.01
C ALA A 59 5.83 3.24 -3.15
N LEU A 60 5.56 3.57 -1.88
CA LEU A 60 4.85 2.69 -0.95
C LEU A 60 3.46 2.27 -1.45
N LEU A 61 2.72 3.18 -2.11
CA LEU A 61 1.44 2.81 -2.73
C LEU A 61 1.59 1.82 -3.90
N GLY A 62 2.78 1.68 -4.47
CA GLY A 62 3.14 0.62 -5.41
C GLY A 62 3.02 -0.80 -4.83
N ALA A 63 2.88 -0.96 -3.51
CA ALA A 63 2.49 -2.23 -2.90
C ALA A 63 1.14 -2.75 -3.44
N HIS A 64 0.28 -1.87 -3.95
CA HIS A 64 -0.95 -2.25 -4.65
C HIS A 64 -0.70 -2.94 -6.00
N SER A 65 0.55 -3.12 -6.46
CA SER A 65 0.85 -4.02 -7.59
C SER A 65 0.47 -5.47 -7.29
N VAL A 66 0.38 -5.86 -6.02
CA VAL A 66 -0.08 -7.18 -5.60
C VAL A 66 -1.34 -7.10 -4.75
N GLY A 67 -2.03 -8.23 -4.63
CA GLY A 67 -3.17 -8.38 -3.74
C GLY A 67 -4.52 -8.02 -4.37
N ARG A 68 -5.48 -7.71 -3.51
CA ARG A 68 -6.89 -7.57 -3.87
C ARG A 68 -7.59 -6.53 -3.01
N THR A 69 -8.60 -5.89 -3.58
CA THR A 69 -9.50 -4.98 -2.86
C THR A 69 -10.90 -5.58 -2.83
N HIS A 70 -11.46 -5.68 -1.62
CA HIS A 70 -12.80 -6.22 -1.41
C HIS A 70 -13.88 -5.30 -1.98
N CYS A 71 -14.98 -5.88 -2.47
CA CYS A 71 -16.06 -5.12 -3.10
C CYS A 71 -16.67 -4.06 -2.17
N VAL A 72 -16.75 -4.30 -0.86
CA VAL A 72 -17.17 -3.29 0.14
C VAL A 72 -16.37 -1.98 0.07
N LYS A 73 -15.14 -2.01 -0.48
CA LYS A 73 -14.29 -0.82 -0.68
C LYS A 73 -14.39 -0.24 -2.10
N LEU A 74 -15.12 -0.87 -3.01
CA LEU A 74 -15.22 -0.48 -4.43
C LEU A 74 -16.63 -0.07 -4.85
N VAL A 75 -17.66 -0.59 -4.18
CA VAL A 75 -19.06 -0.41 -4.63
C VAL A 75 -19.51 1.05 -4.72
N HIS A 76 -18.97 1.92 -3.86
CA HIS A 76 -19.24 3.37 -3.92
C HIS A 76 -18.73 4.04 -5.21
N ARG A 77 -17.87 3.37 -5.99
CA ARG A 77 -17.39 3.82 -7.31
C ARG A 77 -18.09 3.13 -8.48
N LEU A 78 -18.92 2.13 -8.21
CA LEU A 78 -19.61 1.32 -9.23
C LEU A 78 -21.13 1.54 -9.23
N TYR A 79 -21.70 2.00 -8.12
CA TYR A 79 -23.15 2.14 -7.93
C TYR A 79 -23.52 3.41 -7.15
N PRO A 80 -24.74 3.97 -7.38
CA PRO A 80 -25.66 3.61 -8.46
C PRO A 80 -25.14 4.01 -9.84
N GLU A 81 -24.25 5.00 -9.87
CA GLU A 81 -23.56 5.47 -11.05
C GLU A 81 -22.08 5.08 -10.97
N VAL A 82 -21.52 4.71 -12.11
CA VAL A 82 -20.09 4.40 -12.21
C VAL A 82 -19.30 5.70 -12.14
N ASP A 83 -18.27 5.73 -11.30
CA ASP A 83 -17.34 6.85 -11.18
C ASP A 83 -16.75 7.17 -12.57
N PRO A 84 -16.97 8.38 -13.13
CA PRO A 84 -16.51 8.75 -14.47
C PRO A 84 -14.98 8.81 -14.59
N GLN A 85 -14.26 8.79 -13.47
CA GLN A 85 -12.80 8.69 -13.48
C GLN A 85 -12.31 7.29 -13.81
N LEU A 86 -13.13 6.25 -13.63
CA LEU A 86 -12.73 4.87 -13.96
C LEU A 86 -12.60 4.69 -15.47
N ASN A 87 -11.57 3.93 -15.87
CA ASN A 87 -11.43 3.54 -17.27
C ASN A 87 -12.64 2.69 -17.72
N PRO A 88 -13.40 3.11 -18.76
CA PRO A 88 -14.58 2.38 -19.23
C PRO A 88 -14.31 0.93 -19.61
N ASP A 89 -13.12 0.60 -20.12
CA ASP A 89 -12.73 -0.77 -20.47
C ASP A 89 -12.48 -1.65 -19.23
N HIS A 90 -12.24 -1.04 -18.07
CA HIS A 90 -12.01 -1.73 -16.81
C HIS A 90 -13.30 -1.98 -16.03
N VAL A 91 -14.29 -1.10 -16.17
CA VAL A 91 -15.58 -1.14 -15.45
C VAL A 91 -16.30 -2.48 -15.60
N PRO A 92 -16.45 -3.09 -16.81
CA PRO A 92 -17.12 -4.39 -16.95
C PRO A 92 -16.47 -5.50 -16.12
N HIS A 93 -15.14 -5.47 -15.97
CA HIS A 93 -14.43 -6.42 -15.13
C HIS A 93 -14.74 -6.22 -13.64
N MET A 94 -14.79 -4.96 -13.19
CA MET A 94 -15.11 -4.61 -11.81
C MET A 94 -16.55 -4.99 -11.46
N LEU A 95 -17.53 -4.65 -12.30
CA LEU A 95 -18.94 -5.02 -12.10
C LEU A 95 -19.14 -6.54 -12.11
N LYS A 96 -18.43 -7.29 -12.98
CA LYS A 96 -18.49 -8.75 -12.97
C LYS A 96 -17.99 -9.35 -11.64
N LYS A 97 -17.05 -8.70 -10.97
CA LYS A 97 -16.46 -9.16 -9.70
C LYS A 97 -17.20 -8.63 -8.47
N CYS A 98 -17.85 -7.47 -8.59
CA CYS A 98 -18.64 -6.80 -7.57
C CYS A 98 -20.03 -6.48 -8.16
N PRO A 99 -20.89 -7.49 -8.34
CA PRO A 99 -22.20 -7.32 -8.98
C PRO A 99 -23.24 -6.66 -8.06
N ASP A 100 -23.02 -6.74 -6.74
CA ASP A 100 -23.98 -6.31 -5.74
C ASP A 100 -23.67 -4.87 -5.30
N PRO A 101 -24.65 -3.94 -5.37
CA PRO A 101 -24.48 -2.58 -4.86
C PRO A 101 -24.35 -2.53 -3.33
N ILE A 102 -24.86 -3.56 -2.64
CA ILE A 102 -24.78 -3.74 -1.19
C ILE A 102 -24.12 -5.10 -0.93
N PRO A 103 -22.78 -5.18 -1.02
CA PRO A 103 -22.06 -6.45 -0.92
C PRO A 103 -22.05 -6.93 0.54
N ASP A 104 -22.22 -8.24 0.75
CA ASP A 104 -22.08 -8.85 2.07
C ASP A 104 -20.64 -8.66 2.61
N PRO A 105 -20.46 -8.00 3.77
CA PRO A 105 -19.13 -7.79 4.34
C PRO A 105 -18.40 -9.08 4.73
N LYS A 106 -19.10 -10.21 4.85
CA LYS A 106 -18.52 -11.53 5.13
C LYS A 106 -18.16 -12.29 3.85
N ALA A 107 -18.72 -11.90 2.70
CA ALA A 107 -18.46 -12.57 1.44
C ALA A 107 -17.05 -12.25 0.93
N VAL A 108 -16.39 -13.26 0.37
CA VAL A 108 -15.04 -13.13 -0.21
C VAL A 108 -15.14 -12.67 -1.67
N GLN A 109 -15.81 -11.53 -1.89
CA GLN A 109 -15.90 -10.86 -3.20
C GLN A 109 -14.85 -9.73 -3.30
N TYR A 110 -14.06 -9.74 -4.37
CA TYR A 110 -12.95 -8.82 -4.55
C TYR A 110 -12.51 -8.67 -6.02
N VAL A 111 -11.81 -7.57 -6.29
CA VAL A 111 -11.08 -7.32 -7.55
C VAL A 111 -9.58 -7.34 -7.24
N ARG A 112 -8.76 -7.86 -8.17
CA ARG A 112 -7.30 -7.80 -8.01
C ARG A 112 -6.80 -6.41 -8.37
N ASN A 113 -5.89 -5.88 -7.54
CA ASN A 113 -5.39 -4.51 -7.70
C ASN A 113 -4.63 -4.30 -9.01
N ASP A 114 -3.93 -5.35 -9.47
CA ASP A 114 -3.36 -5.45 -10.80
C ASP A 114 -3.94 -6.69 -11.50
N ARG A 115 -4.55 -6.50 -12.68
CA ARG A 115 -5.10 -7.61 -13.47
C ARG A 115 -4.05 -8.27 -14.38
N GLY A 116 -3.06 -7.51 -14.83
CA GLY A 116 -2.02 -7.99 -15.75
C GLY A 116 -0.99 -8.85 -15.02
N THR A 117 -0.55 -8.41 -13.85
CA THR A 117 0.51 -9.06 -13.06
C THR A 117 0.12 -9.25 -11.59
N PRO A 118 -1.03 -9.89 -11.29
CA PRO A 118 -1.66 -9.89 -9.96
C PRO A 118 -0.84 -10.43 -8.78
N MET A 119 0.20 -11.21 -9.08
CA MET A 119 1.05 -11.87 -8.10
C MET A 119 2.50 -11.39 -8.18
N LYS A 120 2.77 -10.36 -8.98
CA LYS A 120 4.11 -9.77 -9.12
C LYS A 120 4.08 -8.35 -8.59
N LEU A 121 5.04 -8.04 -7.72
CA LEU A 121 5.31 -6.66 -7.35
C LEU A 121 6.16 -6.07 -8.46
N ASP A 122 5.57 -5.28 -9.34
CA ASP A 122 6.25 -4.65 -10.45
C ASP A 122 5.69 -3.24 -10.69
N ASN A 123 6.18 -2.57 -11.74
CA ASN A 123 5.72 -1.21 -12.04
C ASN A 123 4.44 -1.15 -12.89
N ASN A 124 3.77 -2.29 -13.15
CA ASN A 124 2.54 -2.33 -13.90
C ASN A 124 1.39 -1.62 -13.16
N TYR A 125 1.42 -1.62 -11.82
CA TYR A 125 0.57 -0.75 -11.00
C TYR A 125 0.57 0.71 -11.49
N TYR A 126 1.76 1.31 -11.69
CA TYR A 126 1.86 2.70 -12.10
C TYR A 126 1.36 2.94 -13.53
N LYS A 127 1.50 1.94 -14.41
CA LYS A 127 0.95 1.99 -15.77
C LYS A 127 -0.59 1.95 -15.71
N ASN A 128 -1.15 1.04 -14.91
CA ASN A 128 -2.59 0.90 -14.71
C ASN A 128 -3.23 2.21 -14.18
N ILE A 129 -2.66 2.83 -13.14
CA ILE A 129 -3.26 4.05 -12.57
C ILE A 129 -3.14 5.26 -13.49
N LEU A 130 -2.13 5.31 -14.39
CA LEU A 130 -2.03 6.34 -15.42
C LEU A 130 -3.09 6.20 -16.52
N GLU A 131 -3.58 4.97 -16.71
CA GLU A 131 -4.69 4.65 -17.61
C GLU A 131 -6.06 4.65 -16.89
N ASN A 132 -6.14 5.18 -15.66
CA ASN A 132 -7.35 5.17 -14.83
C ASN A 132 -7.90 3.76 -14.52
N LYS A 133 -7.03 2.75 -14.47
CA LYS A 133 -7.36 1.37 -14.10
C LYS A 133 -7.08 1.05 -12.63
N GLY A 134 -6.77 2.07 -11.81
CA GLY A 134 -6.63 1.90 -10.35
C GLY A 134 -7.97 1.56 -9.71
N LEU A 135 -7.97 0.78 -8.63
CA LEU A 135 -9.24 0.38 -8.00
C LEU A 135 -9.75 1.43 -7.01
N MET A 136 -8.84 2.02 -6.23
CA MET A 136 -9.18 2.94 -5.15
C MET A 136 -9.09 4.40 -5.60
N LEU A 137 -9.80 5.29 -4.89
CA LEU A 137 -9.70 6.74 -5.11
C LEU A 137 -8.27 7.24 -4.90
N VAL A 138 -7.56 6.69 -3.91
CA VAL A 138 -6.16 7.08 -3.64
C VAL A 138 -5.23 6.78 -4.81
N ASP A 139 -5.48 5.70 -5.56
CA ASP A 139 -4.71 5.34 -6.75
C ASP A 139 -4.90 6.39 -7.86
N HIS A 140 -6.13 6.87 -8.06
CA HIS A 140 -6.45 7.94 -9.01
C HIS A 140 -5.86 9.29 -8.58
N GLN A 141 -5.96 9.61 -7.29
CA GLN A 141 -5.38 10.82 -6.73
C GLN A 141 -3.86 10.84 -6.89
N LEU A 142 -3.20 9.68 -6.81
CA LEU A 142 -1.76 9.55 -7.04
C LEU A 142 -1.38 9.96 -8.49
N ALA A 143 -2.19 9.55 -9.46
CA ALA A 143 -1.97 9.81 -10.88
C ALA A 143 -2.40 11.22 -11.34
N THR A 144 -3.22 11.92 -10.56
CA THR A 144 -3.78 13.25 -10.89
C THR A 144 -3.16 14.39 -10.09
N ASP A 145 -2.71 14.18 -8.86
CA ASP A 145 -2.04 15.20 -8.03
C ASP A 145 -0.76 15.69 -8.72
N LYS A 146 -0.68 17.01 -8.99
CA LYS A 146 0.45 17.65 -9.68
C LYS A 146 1.80 17.38 -9.01
N ARG A 147 1.84 17.21 -7.69
CA ARG A 147 3.07 16.95 -6.91
C ARG A 147 3.53 15.49 -7.02
N LYS A 148 2.61 14.57 -7.26
CA LYS A 148 2.85 13.11 -7.24
C LYS A 148 2.97 12.52 -8.64
N LYS A 149 2.18 13.02 -9.60
CA LYS A 149 2.13 12.57 -10.99
C LYS A 149 3.49 12.46 -11.67
N PRO A 150 4.47 13.36 -11.46
CA PRO A 150 5.81 13.20 -12.03
C PRO A 150 6.51 11.92 -11.56
N PHE A 151 6.35 11.55 -10.28
CA PHE A 151 6.93 10.33 -9.72
C PHE A 151 6.19 9.08 -10.21
N VAL A 152 4.87 9.13 -10.34
CA VAL A 152 4.07 8.04 -10.96
C VAL A 152 4.57 7.75 -12.37
N LYS A 153 4.71 8.79 -13.22
CA LYS A 153 5.24 8.64 -14.57
C LYS A 153 6.66 8.07 -14.59
N LYS A 154 7.51 8.49 -13.65
CA LYS A 154 8.89 8.01 -13.54
C LYS A 154 8.94 6.53 -13.15
N MET A 155 8.12 6.10 -12.19
CA MET A 155 8.02 4.70 -11.74
C MET A 155 7.42 3.80 -12.82
N ALA A 156 6.38 4.26 -13.54
CA ALA A 156 5.82 3.54 -14.68
C ALA A 156 6.83 3.28 -15.80
N LYS A 157 7.77 4.21 -16.01
CA LYS A 157 8.84 4.10 -17.03
C LYS A 157 10.05 3.30 -16.57
N ASN A 158 10.32 3.25 -15.26
CA ASN A 158 11.55 2.67 -14.72
C ASN A 158 11.26 1.89 -13.43
N GLN A 159 11.27 0.56 -13.54
CA GLN A 159 11.04 -0.35 -12.41
C GLN A 159 12.15 -0.26 -11.36
N ASP A 160 13.41 -0.11 -11.76
CA ASP A 160 14.53 0.02 -10.81
C ASP A 160 14.39 1.28 -9.95
N TYR A 161 13.90 2.39 -10.54
CA TYR A 161 13.60 3.60 -9.80
C TYR A 161 12.48 3.37 -8.79
N PHE A 162 11.40 2.68 -9.19
CA PHE A 162 10.33 2.28 -8.27
C PHE A 162 10.90 1.46 -7.12
N PHE A 163 11.59 0.37 -7.41
CA PHE A 163 12.14 -0.55 -6.43
C PHE A 163 13.15 0.12 -5.48
N LYS A 164 14.01 1.00 -5.99
CA LYS A 164 14.94 1.79 -5.17
C LYS A 164 14.20 2.69 -4.17
N GLN A 165 13.17 3.40 -4.62
CA GLN A 165 12.37 4.25 -3.73
C GLN A 165 11.54 3.41 -2.75
N PHE A 166 11.04 2.27 -3.19
CA PHE A 166 10.23 1.35 -2.38
C PHE A 166 11.05 0.77 -1.23
N SER A 167 12.23 0.19 -1.51
CA SER A 167 13.12 -0.33 -0.48
C SER A 167 13.53 0.76 0.50
N LYS A 168 13.93 1.95 0.01
CA LYS A 168 14.27 3.09 0.87
C LYS A 168 13.10 3.48 1.78
N ALA A 169 11.89 3.57 1.23
CA ALA A 169 10.72 4.00 1.97
C ALA A 169 10.28 2.98 3.04
N ILE A 170 10.34 1.67 2.73
CA ILE A 170 10.06 0.62 3.71
C ILE A 170 11.09 0.61 4.83
N THR A 171 12.38 0.80 4.53
CA THR A 171 13.41 0.92 5.57
C THR A 171 13.14 2.10 6.50
N ILE A 172 12.85 3.29 5.94
CA ILE A 172 12.51 4.48 6.74
C ILE A 172 11.27 4.21 7.62
N LEU A 173 10.23 3.57 7.07
CA LEU A 173 9.05 3.22 7.86
C LEU A 173 9.36 2.21 8.97
N SER A 174 10.25 1.25 8.74
CA SER A 174 10.62 0.23 9.73
C SER A 174 11.42 0.77 10.90
N GLU A 175 12.08 1.90 10.71
CA GLU A 175 12.92 2.58 11.72
C GLU A 175 12.21 3.77 12.37
N ASN A 176 10.91 3.95 12.10
CA ASN A 176 10.17 5.10 12.60
C ASN A 176 9.78 4.91 14.07
N ASN A 177 10.58 5.51 14.95
CA ASN A 177 10.38 5.55 16.40
C ASN A 177 10.19 4.16 17.07
N PRO A 178 11.09 3.18 16.81
CA PRO A 178 11.00 1.88 17.44
C PRO A 178 11.21 1.99 18.96
N LEU A 179 10.55 1.11 19.71
CA LEU A 179 10.90 0.88 21.11
C LEU A 179 12.24 0.13 21.15
N THR A 180 13.21 0.68 21.88
CA THR A 180 14.58 0.14 21.98
C THR A 180 15.01 -0.06 23.43
N GLY A 181 16.01 -0.93 23.65
CA GLY A 181 16.48 -1.27 24.98
C GLY A 181 15.36 -1.84 25.85
N SER A 182 15.20 -1.33 27.07
CA SER A 182 14.16 -1.77 28.00
C SER A 182 12.80 -1.07 27.80
N LYS A 183 12.62 -0.24 26.77
CA LYS A 183 11.38 0.53 26.55
C LYS A 183 10.24 -0.27 25.93
N GLY A 184 10.14 -1.57 26.21
CA GLY A 184 9.13 -2.47 25.65
C GLY A 184 9.33 -3.91 26.14
N GLU A 185 8.70 -4.86 25.45
CA GLU A 185 8.82 -6.28 25.76
C GLU A 185 8.94 -7.14 24.50
N ILE A 186 9.61 -8.28 24.64
CA ILE A 186 9.54 -9.36 23.65
C ILE A 186 8.29 -10.19 23.98
N ARG A 187 7.23 -10.01 23.18
CA ARG A 187 5.97 -10.73 23.38
C ARG A 187 6.13 -12.21 23.08
N LYS A 188 5.65 -13.07 24.00
CA LYS A 188 5.56 -14.52 23.76
C LYS A 188 4.44 -14.87 22.78
N GLN A 189 3.38 -14.07 22.77
CA GLN A 189 2.25 -14.17 21.84
C GLN A 189 1.98 -12.78 21.25
N CYS A 190 2.04 -12.63 19.92
CA CYS A 190 2.02 -11.31 19.28
C CYS A 190 0.73 -10.50 19.56
N ASN A 191 -0.39 -11.19 19.80
CA ASN A 191 -1.71 -10.63 20.03
C ASN A 191 -2.02 -10.28 21.49
N LEU A 192 -1.10 -10.54 22.42
CA LEU A 192 -1.30 -10.30 23.85
C LEU A 192 -0.04 -9.69 24.47
N ALA A 193 -0.23 -8.71 25.36
CA ALA A 193 0.86 -8.23 26.21
C ALA A 193 1.24 -9.32 27.22
N ASN A 194 2.51 -9.39 27.63
CA ASN A 194 2.88 -10.33 28.69
C ASN A 194 2.24 -9.87 30.01
N LYS A 195 1.81 -10.83 30.85
CA LYS A 195 1.00 -10.57 32.05
C LYS A 195 1.79 -10.11 33.29
N LEU A 196 3.11 -10.05 33.22
CA LEU A 196 3.98 -9.79 34.39
C LEU A 196 5.02 -8.74 34.02
N HIS A 197 5.04 -7.65 34.79
CA HIS A 197 6.14 -6.70 34.91
C HIS A 197 6.80 -6.92 36.28
#